data_AF-A0A4U9HSV1-F1
#
_entry.id   AF-A0A4U9HSV1-F1
#
_cell.length_a   1.000
_cell.length_b   1.000
_cell.length_c   1.000
_cell.angle_alpha   90.00
_cell.angle_beta   90.00
_cell.angle_gamma   90.00
#
_symmetry.space_group_name_H-M   'P 1'
#
loop_
_entity.id
_entity.type
_entity.pdbx_description
1 polymer ?
#
loop_
_entity_poly.entity_id
_entity_poly.type
_entity_poly.pdbx_seq_one_letter_code
_entity_poly.pdbx_strand_id
1 'polypeptide(L)'
;MKVGDTVLRGQPLTFGRGRMLPVHAPTSGTVTAIAPHTVAHPSALSELCVVIDADGEDRWIERDGWSDYRSRSREELIARIHQSGVRRTGRRRLPHRQQIAGRRRQDSDPDY
;
A
#
# COMPACT_ATOMS: atom_id res chain seq x y z
N MET A 1 -14.63 -9.27 9.37
CA MET A 1 -15.00 -8.21 8.43
C MET A 1 -15.84 -8.81 7.32
N LYS A 2 -16.88 -8.09 6.90
CA LYS A 2 -17.80 -8.46 5.83
C LYS A 2 -18.20 -7.22 5.03
N VAL A 3 -18.85 -7.43 3.89
CA VAL A 3 -19.47 -6.35 3.10
C VAL A 3 -20.50 -5.62 3.98
N GLY A 4 -20.50 -4.29 3.92
CA GLY A 4 -21.32 -3.39 4.73
C GLY A 4 -20.65 -2.92 6.03
N ASP A 5 -19.52 -3.50 6.44
CA ASP A 5 -18.80 -3.01 7.62
C ASP A 5 -18.19 -1.62 7.33
N THR A 6 -18.24 -0.73 8.33
CA THR A 6 -17.46 0.52 8.31
C THR A 6 -16.05 0.24 8.82
N VAL A 7 -15.05 0.81 8.15
CA VAL A 7 -13.64 0.69 8.53
C VAL A 7 -13.03 2.08 8.73
N LEU A 8 -12.05 2.15 9.62
CA LEU A 8 -11.24 3.35 9.86
C LEU A 8 -9.88 3.21 9.19
N ARG A 9 -9.26 4.33 8.82
CA ARG A 9 -7.88 4.33 8.31
C ARG A 9 -6.93 3.68 9.33
N GLY A 10 -6.09 2.79 8.83
CA GLY A 10 -5.13 2.06 9.66
C GLY A 10 -5.74 0.88 10.41
N GLN A 11 -7.05 0.60 10.26
CA GLN A 11 -7.66 -0.60 10.81
C GLN A 11 -7.15 -1.86 10.05
N PRO A 12 -6.70 -2.91 10.74
CA PRO A 12 -6.31 -4.16 10.08
C PRO A 12 -7.53 -4.84 9.43
N LEU A 13 -7.41 -5.14 8.14
CA LEU A 13 -8.40 -5.86 7.34
C LEU A 13 -8.11 -7.37 7.32
N THR A 14 -6.85 -7.75 7.49
CA THR A 14 -6.41 -9.15 7.57
C THR A 14 -5.62 -9.41 8.84
N PHE A 15 -5.53 -10.69 9.23
CA PHE A 15 -4.68 -11.11 10.34
C PHE A 15 -3.32 -11.53 9.80
N GLY A 16 -2.25 -10.91 10.30
CA GLY A 16 -0.90 -11.39 10.01
C GLY A 16 -0.61 -12.69 10.76
N ARG A 17 -0.26 -13.76 10.03
CA ARG A 17 0.18 -15.03 10.61
C ARG A 17 1.58 -15.39 10.11
N GLY A 18 2.49 -15.72 11.02
CA GLY A 18 3.85 -16.11 10.70
C GLY A 18 4.61 -15.01 9.97
N ARG A 19 4.85 -15.19 8.66
CA ARG A 19 5.55 -14.20 7.80
C ARG A 19 4.60 -13.25 7.08
N MET A 20 3.29 -13.50 7.14
CA MET A 20 2.28 -12.66 6.51
C MET A 20 1.98 -11.49 7.43
N LEU A 21 2.12 -10.27 6.91
CA LEU A 21 1.80 -9.05 7.63
C LEU A 21 0.30 -8.74 7.46
N PRO A 22 -0.35 -8.15 8.48
CA PRO A 22 -1.70 -7.64 8.32
C PRO A 22 -1.73 -6.53 7.27
N VAL A 23 -2.78 -6.49 6.46
CA VAL A 23 -3.07 -5.40 5.53
C VAL A 23 -4.06 -4.48 6.20
N HIS A 24 -3.83 -3.17 6.14
CA HIS A 24 -4.65 -2.17 6.82
C HIS A 24 -5.46 -1.35 5.82
N ALA A 25 -6.61 -0.85 6.25
CA ALA A 25 -7.45 0.05 5.48
C ALA A 25 -6.66 1.32 5.11
N PRO A 26 -6.57 1.69 3.82
CA PRO A 26 -5.85 2.87 3.39
C PRO A 26 -6.60 4.18 3.71
N THR A 27 -7.92 4.13 3.93
CA THR A 27 -8.80 5.26 4.26
C THR A 27 -9.97 4.75 5.11
N SER A 28 -10.71 5.65 5.76
CA SER A 28 -12.03 5.30 6.31
C SER A 28 -13.08 5.19 5.20
N GLY A 29 -14.11 4.39 5.46
CA GLY A 29 -15.16 4.13 4.49
C GLY A 29 -15.98 2.89 4.79
N THR A 30 -16.74 2.44 3.79
CA THR A 30 -17.56 1.24 3.87
C THR A 30 -17.03 0.16 2.93
N VAL A 31 -17.01 -1.08 3.40
CA VAL A 31 -16.65 -2.24 2.60
C VAL A 31 -17.77 -2.55 1.62
N THR A 32 -17.54 -2.36 0.33
CA THR A 32 -18.55 -2.58 -0.71
C THR A 32 -18.43 -3.94 -1.38
N ALA A 33 -17.24 -4.54 -1.38
CA ALA A 33 -17.03 -5.89 -1.91
C ALA A 33 -15.83 -6.58 -1.26
N ILE A 34 -15.91 -7.92 -1.23
CA ILE A 34 -14.78 -8.82 -0.96
C ILE A 34 -14.80 -9.85 -2.09
N ALA A 35 -13.98 -9.64 -3.12
CA ALA A 35 -14.05 -10.41 -4.35
C ALA A 35 -12.68 -10.50 -5.04
N PRO A 36 -12.46 -11.50 -5.92
CA PRO A 36 -11.26 -11.54 -6.75
C PRO A 36 -11.21 -10.35 -7.70
N HIS A 37 -10.09 -9.61 -7.68
CA HIS A 37 -9.81 -8.55 -8.64
C HIS A 37 -8.45 -8.79 -9.28
N THR A 38 -8.35 -8.47 -10.58
CA THR A 38 -7.07 -8.47 -11.28
C THR A 38 -6.15 -7.45 -10.66
N VAL A 39 -5.06 -7.90 -10.05
CA VAL A 39 -4.09 -6.99 -9.45
C VAL A 39 -3.16 -6.44 -10.52
N ALA A 40 -2.61 -5.25 -10.28
CA ALA A 40 -1.65 -4.57 -11.15
C ALA A 40 -0.25 -5.23 -11.12
N HIS A 41 -0.22 -6.55 -11.31
CA HIS A 41 0.98 -7.35 -11.50
C HIS A 41 1.10 -7.70 -12.99
N PRO A 42 2.30 -7.73 -13.59
CA PRO A 42 2.49 -8.07 -15.01
C PRO A 42 1.87 -9.42 -15.42
N SER A 43 1.68 -10.32 -14.46
CA SER A 43 1.06 -11.64 -14.65
C SER A 43 -0.46 -11.63 -14.76
N ALA A 44 -1.14 -10.48 -14.54
CA ALA A 44 -2.59 -10.34 -14.54
C ALA A 44 -3.35 -11.37 -13.65
N LEU A 45 -2.72 -11.80 -12.56
CA LEU A 45 -3.33 -12.74 -11.63
C LEU A 45 -4.50 -12.06 -10.90
N SER A 46 -5.55 -12.84 -10.62
CA SER A 46 -6.67 -12.40 -9.79
C SER A 46 -6.38 -12.75 -8.33
N GLU A 47 -6.45 -11.76 -7.45
CA GLU A 47 -6.27 -11.95 -6.01
C GLU A 47 -7.53 -11.47 -5.26
N LEU A 48 -7.84 -12.12 -4.13
CA LEU A 48 -8.94 -11.72 -3.27
C LEU A 48 -8.67 -10.32 -2.71
N CYS A 49 -9.53 -9.38 -3.07
CA CYS A 49 -9.39 -7.97 -2.72
C CYS A 49 -10.58 -7.48 -1.90
N VAL A 50 -10.33 -6.43 -1.13
CA VAL A 50 -11.33 -5.67 -0.39
C VAL A 50 -11.53 -4.35 -1.10
N VAL A 51 -12.76 -4.03 -1.47
CA VAL A 51 -13.13 -2.73 -2.04
C VAL A 51 -13.76 -1.88 -0.94
N ILE A 52 -13.23 -0.66 -0.79
CA ILE A 52 -13.70 0.33 0.19
C ILE A 52 -14.19 1.53 -0.59
N ASP A 53 -15.44 1.91 -0.36
CA ASP A 53 -15.96 3.21 -0.76
C ASP A 53 -15.60 4.22 0.34
N ALA A 54 -14.84 5.25 -0.03
CA ALA A 54 -14.29 6.20 0.93
C ALA A 54 -15.39 7.12 1.46
N ASP A 55 -15.46 7.30 2.79
CA ASP A 55 -16.43 8.23 3.39
C ASP A 55 -16.01 9.71 3.26
N GLY A 56 -14.78 9.97 2.79
CA GLY A 56 -14.21 11.31 2.64
C GLY A 56 -13.68 11.93 3.93
N GLU A 57 -13.96 11.32 5.09
CA GLU A 57 -13.60 11.83 6.41
C GLU A 57 -12.18 11.46 6.83
N ASP A 58 -11.65 10.39 6.24
CA ASP A 58 -10.31 9.88 6.46
C ASP A 58 -9.93 9.62 7.94
N ARG A 59 -10.92 9.17 8.72
CA ARG A 59 -10.81 8.96 10.16
C ARG A 59 -9.87 7.80 10.48
N TRP A 60 -8.88 8.08 11.31
CA TRP A 60 -7.92 7.10 11.80
C TRP A 60 -8.46 6.29 12.97
N ILE A 61 -7.99 5.05 13.12
CA ILE A 61 -8.05 4.34 14.40
C ILE A 61 -7.28 5.12 15.48
N GLU A 62 -7.58 4.84 16.75
CA GLU A 62 -6.72 5.28 17.84
C GLU A 62 -5.29 4.74 17.66
N ARG A 63 -4.30 5.61 17.79
CA ARG A 63 -2.89 5.27 17.59
C ARG A 63 -2.16 5.30 18.92
N ASP A 64 -1.87 4.13 19.45
CA ASP A 64 -0.95 3.98 20.57
C ASP A 64 0.51 3.99 20.08
N GLY A 65 1.12 5.18 20.13
CA GLY A 65 2.55 5.33 19.92
C GLY A 65 3.30 5.07 21.21
N TRP A 66 4.03 3.96 21.31
CA TRP A 66 4.86 3.65 22.47
C TRP A 66 5.95 4.70 22.65
N SER A 67 5.69 5.69 23.50
CA SER A 67 6.64 6.76 23.84
C SER A 67 7.82 6.23 24.65
N ASP A 68 7.57 5.19 25.45
CA ASP A 68 8.53 4.48 26.28
C ASP A 68 9.18 3.29 25.56
N TYR A 69 9.18 3.21 24.23
CA TYR A 69 9.64 2.03 23.47
C TYR A 69 11.04 1.49 23.87
N ARG A 70 11.91 2.30 24.49
CA ARG A 70 13.23 1.88 24.99
C ARG A 70 13.17 0.99 26.23
N SER A 71 12.07 1.02 26.99
CA SER A 71 11.83 0.16 28.15
C SER A 71 11.28 -1.22 27.75
N ARG A 72 10.84 -1.37 26.49
CA ARG A 72 10.21 -2.58 25.97
C ARG A 72 11.24 -3.59 25.51
N SER A 73 10.89 -4.86 25.63
CA SER A 73 11.71 -5.94 25.09
C SER A 73 11.79 -5.87 23.57
N ARG A 74 12.85 -6.46 23.02
CA ARG A 74 13.04 -6.58 21.58
C ARG A 74 11.88 -7.35 20.94
N GLU A 75 11.39 -8.37 21.62
CA GLU A 75 10.31 -9.26 21.18
C GLU A 75 8.99 -8.49 21.07
N GLU A 76 8.66 -7.67 22.07
CA GLU A 76 7.47 -6.80 22.06
C GLU A 76 7.52 -5.78 20.91
N LEU A 77 8.68 -5.16 20.67
CA LEU A 77 8.87 -4.21 19.58
C LEU A 77 8.71 -4.89 18.21
N ILE A 78 9.30 -6.08 18.03
CA ILE A 78 9.17 -6.84 16.79
C ILE A 78 7.70 -7.23 16.56
N ALA A 79 7.01 -7.72 17.59
CA ALA A 79 5.60 -8.08 17.51
C ALA A 79 4.74 -6.86 17.14
N ARG A 80 5.00 -5.70 17.74
CA ARG A 80 4.30 -4.44 17.45
C ARG A 80 4.52 -3.98 16.01
N ILE A 81 5.78 -3.98 15.54
CA ILE A 81 6.11 -3.64 14.14
C ILE A 81 5.43 -4.61 13.18
N HIS A 82 5.44 -5.91 13.47
CA HIS A 82 4.76 -6.91 12.66
C HIS A 82 3.24 -6.64 12.59
N GLN A 83 2.61 -6.33 13.73
CA GLN A 83 1.17 -6.00 13.80
C GLN A 83 0.82 -4.69 13.08
N SER A 84 1.77 -3.78 12.90
CA SER A 84 1.54 -2.53 12.16
C SER A 84 1.50 -2.70 10.64
N GLY A 85 1.70 -3.91 10.13
CA GLY A 85 1.67 -4.19 8.69
C GLY A 85 2.88 -3.63 7.93
N VAL A 86 3.89 -3.09 8.64
CA VAL A 86 5.08 -2.48 8.02
C VAL A 86 5.93 -3.57 7.38
N ARG A 87 5.88 -3.63 6.04
CA ARG A 87 6.78 -4.45 5.24
C ARG A 87 7.96 -3.62 4.77
N ARG A 88 9.17 -4.18 4.77
CA ARG A 88 10.25 -3.63 3.96
C ARG A 88 9.82 -3.72 2.49
N THR A 89 9.48 -2.60 1.88
CA THR A 89 9.45 -2.49 0.42
C THR A 89 10.88 -2.73 -0.06
N GLY A 90 11.10 -3.86 -0.75
CA GLY A 90 12.37 -4.12 -1.42
C GLY A 90 12.73 -2.93 -2.30
N ARG A 91 14.02 -2.57 -2.34
CA ARG A 91 14.53 -1.48 -3.19
C ARG A 91 14.07 -1.72 -4.62
N ARG A 92 13.02 -1.05 -5.07
CA ARG A 92 12.75 -0.91 -6.49
C ARG A 92 13.90 -0.07 -7.01
N ARG A 93 14.81 -0.65 -7.80
CA ARG A 93 15.79 0.13 -8.54
C ARG A 93 14.97 1.12 -9.37
N LEU A 94 14.95 2.38 -8.96
CA LEU A 94 14.47 3.47 -9.79
C LEU A 94 15.31 3.42 -11.06
N PRO A 95 14.72 3.36 -12.27
CA PRO A 95 15.50 3.56 -13.47
C PRO A 95 16.09 4.96 -13.37
N HIS A 96 17.40 5.03 -13.17
CA HIS A 96 18.17 6.26 -13.32
C HIS A 96 17.93 6.77 -14.74
N ARG A 97 17.20 7.88 -14.84
CA ARG A 97 17.20 8.86 -15.93
C ARG A 97 17.41 8.25 -17.33
N GLN A 98 16.33 7.82 -18.00
CA GLN A 98 16.36 7.77 -19.46
C GLN A 98 16.54 9.20 -19.95
N GLN A 99 17.74 9.48 -20.46
CA GLN A 99 18.05 10.71 -21.16
C GLN A 99 17.09 10.81 -22.36
N ILE A 100 16.29 11.87 -22.38
CA ILE A 100 15.45 12.21 -23.51
C ILE A 100 16.41 12.54 -24.65
N ALA A 101 16.75 11.56 -25.49
CA ALA A 101 17.47 11.81 -26.73
C ALA A 101 16.47 12.53 -27.65
N GLY A 102 16.56 13.86 -27.66
CA GLY A 102 15.84 14.69 -28.61
C GLY A 102 16.13 14.19 -30.02
N ARG A 103 15.09 13.72 -30.72
CA ARG A 103 15.15 13.52 -32.17
C ARG A 103 15.44 14.90 -32.79
N ARG A 104 16.69 15.16 -33.15
CA ARG A 104 16.98 16.16 -34.18
C ARG A 104 16.47 15.58 -35.49
N ARG A 105 15.39 16.15 -36.01
CA ARG A 105 15.14 16.12 -37.46
C ARG A 105 16.10 17.14 -38.06
N GLN A 106 17.13 16.67 -38.77
CA GLN A 106 17.74 17.47 -39.81
C GLN A 106 16.95 17.16 -41.07
N ASP A 107 15.93 17.98 -41.35
CA ASP A 107 15.47 18.18 -42.71
C ASP A 107 16.18 19.46 -43.17
N SER A 108 17.23 19.30 -43.97
CA SER A 108 17.93 20.39 -44.63
C SER A 108 17.64 20.30 -46.13
N ASP A 109 16.67 21.09 -46.58
CA ASP A 109 16.69 21.85 -47.83
C ASP A 109 15.55 22.89 -47.80
N PRO A 110 15.78 24.15 -48.22
CA PRO A 110 15.53 24.44 -49.63
C PRO A 110 16.45 25.50 -50.27
N ASP A 111 16.62 25.34 -51.58
CA ASP A 111 16.89 26.42 -52.54
C ASP A 111 15.96 27.64 -52.31
N TYR A 112 16.55 28.76 -51.91
CA TYR A 112 16.40 30.12 -52.50
C TYR A 112 17.24 31.14 -51.71
#